data_AF-A0A376L3E9-F1
#
_entry.id   AF-A0A376L3E9-F1
#
_cell.length_a   1.000
_cell.length_b   1.000
_cell.length_c   1.000
_cell.angle_alpha   90.00
_cell.angle_beta   90.00
_cell.angle_gamma   90.00
#
_symmetry.space_group_name_H-M   'P 1'
#
loop_
_entity.id
_entity.type
_entity.pdbx_description
1 polymer ?
#
loop_
_entity_poly.entity_id
_entity_poly.type
_entity_poly.pdbx_seq_one_letter_code
_entity_poly.pdbx_strand_id
1 'polypeptide(L)'
;MKELDALYEQLLSNLKLAMSVFFSGDVTSARRLRRSKHRFRILNRRYSHAHVDRLHQQNVQSIETSSLHLGLLGDMQRLNSLFCSVAYSVLEQPDEDEGRDEY
;
A
#
# COMPACT_ATOMS: atom_id res chain seq x y z
N MET A 1 -2.93 -17.49 3.50
CA MET A 1 -1.47 -17.62 3.71
C MET A 1 -0.69 -17.02 2.55
N LYS A 2 -0.65 -17.62 1.35
CA LYS A 2 0.08 -17.05 0.20
C LYS A 2 -0.24 -15.58 -0.13
N GLU A 3 -1.50 -15.16 0.08
CA GLU A 3 -1.91 -13.77 -0.14
C GLU A 3 -1.29 -12.79 0.87
N LEU A 4 -1.11 -13.20 2.14
CA LEU A 4 -0.44 -12.42 3.17
C LEU A 4 1.04 -12.31 2.89
N ASP A 5 1.69 -13.42 2.50
CA ASP A 5 3.12 -13.43 2.18
C ASP A 5 3.39 -12.48 1.00
N ALA A 6 2.58 -12.57 -0.06
CA ALA A 6 2.69 -11.68 -1.21
C ALA A 6 2.45 -10.21 -0.83
N LEU A 7 1.47 -9.93 0.04
CA LEU A 7 1.19 -8.56 0.48
C LEU A 7 2.31 -8.02 1.39
N TYR A 8 2.88 -8.88 2.24
CA TYR A 8 4.01 -8.56 3.10
C TYR A 8 5.27 -8.24 2.29
N GLU A 9 5.57 -9.00 1.23
CA GLU A 9 6.67 -8.69 0.31
C GLU A 9 6.50 -7.32 -0.35
N GLN A 10 5.27 -6.99 -0.80
CA GLN A 10 4.96 -5.68 -1.35
C GLN A 10 5.10 -4.57 -0.29
N LEU A 11 4.70 -4.84 0.96
CA LEU A 11 4.83 -3.92 2.07
C LEU A 11 6.31 -3.59 2.34
N LEU A 12 7.18 -4.61 2.39
CA LEU A 12 8.62 -4.44 2.55
C LEU A 12 9.24 -3.69 1.36
N SER A 13 8.80 -3.99 0.14
CA SER A 13 9.26 -3.26 -1.06
C SER A 13 8.91 -1.77 -0.98
N ASN A 14 7.70 -1.44 -0.55
CA ASN A 14 7.26 -0.05 -0.40
C ASN A 14 7.97 0.66 0.76
N LEU A 15 8.30 -0.04 1.85
CA LEU A 15 9.14 0.51 2.92
C LEU A 15 10.53 0.89 2.40
N LYS A 16 11.19 0.00 1.64
CA LYS A 16 12.50 0.29 1.03
C LYS A 16 12.44 1.48 0.08
N LEU A 17 11.39 1.56 -0.74
CA LEU A 17 11.17 2.70 -1.64
C LEU A 17 10.91 3.99 -0.85
N ALA A 18 10.12 3.94 0.22
CA ALA A 18 9.88 5.08 1.10
C ALA A 18 11.16 5.61 1.74
N MET A 19 12.03 4.73 2.25
CA MET A 19 13.34 5.13 2.77
C MET A 19 14.21 5.77 1.68
N SER A 20 14.22 5.19 0.47
CA SER A 20 14.95 5.79 -0.66
C SER A 20 14.45 7.21 -0.97
N VAL A 21 13.14 7.42 -1.00
CA VAL A 21 12.53 8.75 -1.21
C VAL A 21 12.91 9.69 -0.07
N PHE A 22 12.83 9.24 1.18
CA PHE A 22 13.17 10.04 2.35
C PHE A 22 14.61 10.56 2.33
N PHE A 23 15.57 9.70 1.98
CA PHE A 23 16.99 10.08 1.96
C PHE A 23 17.40 10.88 0.73
N SER A 24 16.83 10.58 -0.44
CA SER A 24 17.27 11.19 -1.71
C SER A 24 16.45 12.41 -2.13
N GLY A 25 15.22 12.56 -1.64
CA GLY A 25 14.27 13.57 -2.15
C GLY A 25 13.87 13.34 -3.62
N ASP A 26 14.15 12.18 -4.21
CA ASP A 26 13.89 11.95 -5.64
C ASP A 26 12.38 11.94 -5.95
N VAL A 27 11.95 12.95 -6.71
CA VAL A 27 10.57 13.14 -7.19
C VAL A 27 10.08 11.94 -8.01
N THR A 28 10.96 11.31 -8.79
CA THR A 28 10.60 10.14 -9.61
C THR A 28 10.21 8.95 -8.72
N SER A 29 11.04 8.66 -7.73
CA SER A 29 10.77 7.64 -6.71
C SER A 29 9.56 7.99 -5.86
N ALA A 30 9.32 9.27 -5.54
CA ALA A 30 8.12 9.71 -4.82
C ALA A 30 6.83 9.46 -5.62
N ARG A 31 6.83 9.80 -6.92
CA ARG A 31 5.72 9.46 -7.84
C ARG A 31 5.51 7.95 -7.95
N ARG A 32 6.60 7.16 -8.00
CA ARG A 32 6.53 5.69 -8.00
C ARG A 32 5.93 5.14 -6.71
N LEU A 33 6.31 5.69 -5.55
CA LEU A 33 5.78 5.31 -4.24
C LEU A 33 4.27 5.59 -4.15
N ARG A 34 3.81 6.75 -4.64
CA ARG A 34 2.38 7.09 -4.73
C ARG A 34 1.59 6.09 -5.58
N ARG A 35 2.14 5.67 -6.73
CA ARG A 35 1.54 4.63 -7.58
C ARG A 35 1.53 3.27 -6.87
N SER A 36 2.61 2.91 -6.17
CA SER A 36 2.66 1.68 -5.37
C SER A 36 1.61 1.66 -4.26
N LYS A 37 1.37 2.78 -3.55
CA LYS A 37 0.28 2.92 -2.57
C LYS A 37 -1.08 2.54 -3.16
N HIS A 38 -1.36 3.04 -4.36
CA HIS A 38 -2.62 2.75 -5.05
C HIS A 38 -2.75 1.28 -5.42
N ARG A 39 -1.70 0.67 -6.00
CA ARG A 39 -1.68 -0.76 -6.34
C ARG A 39 -1.85 -1.64 -5.10
N PHE A 40 -1.15 -1.32 -4.01
CA PHE A 40 -1.24 -2.03 -2.74
C PHE A 40 -2.68 -2.06 -2.22
N ARG A 41 -3.37 -0.90 -2.26
CA ARG A 41 -4.78 -0.80 -1.84
C ARG A 41 -5.72 -1.68 -2.67
N ILE A 42 -5.53 -1.72 -3.99
CA ILE A 42 -6.34 -2.58 -4.87
C ILE A 42 -6.11 -4.06 -4.53
N LEU A 43 -4.84 -4.46 -4.38
CA LEU A 43 -4.48 -5.84 -4.07
C LEU A 43 -5.02 -6.27 -2.71
N ASN A 44 -4.86 -5.43 -1.68
CA ASN A 44 -5.38 -5.69 -0.35
C ASN A 44 -6.91 -5.89 -0.38
N ARG A 45 -7.64 -5.01 -1.07
CA ARG A 45 -9.10 -5.14 -1.23
C ARG A 45 -9.50 -6.45 -1.91
N ARG A 46 -8.75 -6.88 -2.94
CA ARG A 46 -8.97 -8.15 -3.63
C ARG A 46 -8.80 -9.34 -2.67
N TYR A 47 -7.75 -9.32 -1.85
CA TYR A 47 -7.52 -10.39 -0.86
C TYR A 47 -8.56 -10.39 0.25
N SER A 48 -8.99 -9.22 0.75
CA SER A 48 -10.08 -9.14 1.73
C SER A 48 -11.38 -9.74 1.18
N HIS A 49 -11.75 -9.40 -0.05
CA HIS A 49 -12.95 -9.96 -0.70
C HIS A 49 -12.84 -11.47 -0.89
N ALA A 50 -11.74 -11.94 -1.46
CA ALA A 50 -11.51 -13.38 -1.66
C ALA A 50 -11.55 -14.16 -0.34
N HIS A 51 -11.11 -13.55 0.76
CA HIS A 51 -11.18 -14.16 2.09
C HIS A 51 -12.61 -14.22 2.64
N VAL A 52 -13.38 -13.12 2.51
CA VAL A 52 -14.79 -13.09 2.93
C VAL A 52 -15.63 -14.08 2.11
N ASP A 53 -15.38 -14.20 0.82
CA ASP A 53 -16.08 -15.17 -0.05
C ASP A 53 -15.85 -16.61 0.43
N ARG A 54 -14.62 -16.95 0.84
CA ARG A 54 -14.30 -18.26 1.43
C ARG A 54 -14.98 -18.47 2.77
N LEU A 55 -15.07 -17.42 3.61
CA LEU A 55 -15.74 -17.48 4.90
C LEU A 55 -17.24 -17.75 4.76
N HIS A 56 -17.91 -17.11 3.79
CA HIS A 56 -19.32 -17.40 3.49
C HIS A 56 -19.56 -18.82 3.02
N GLN A 57 -18.59 -19.45 2.34
CA GLN A 57 -18.69 -20.84 1.86
C GLN A 57 -18.37 -21.88 2.95
N GLN A 58 -17.55 -21.53 3.94
CA GLN A 58 -17.06 -22.44 4.98
C GLN A 58 -17.62 -22.04 6.36
N ASN A 59 -18.83 -22.56 6.64
CA ASN A 59 -19.56 -22.63 7.92
C ASN A 59 -18.97 -21.89 9.15
N VAL A 60 -19.82 -21.12 9.83
CA VAL A 60 -19.65 -20.15 10.95
C VAL A 60 -18.59 -20.48 12.02
N GLN A 61 -18.13 -21.72 12.18
CA GLN A 61 -17.08 -22.13 13.12
C GLN A 61 -15.65 -21.63 12.77
N SER A 62 -15.40 -21.06 11.57
CA SER A 62 -14.08 -20.54 11.16
C SER A 62 -13.85 -19.03 11.40
N ILE A 63 -14.76 -18.37 12.13
CA ILE A 63 -14.77 -16.90 12.28
C ILE A 63 -13.58 -16.36 13.07
N GLU A 64 -13.15 -17.02 14.16
CA GLU A 64 -12.08 -16.48 15.02
C GLU A 64 -10.74 -16.34 14.27
N THR A 65 -10.31 -17.38 13.55
CA THR A 65 -9.07 -17.32 12.74
C THR A 65 -9.23 -16.40 11.52
N SER A 66 -10.45 -16.22 11.00
CA SER A 66 -10.75 -15.26 9.94
C SER A 66 -10.64 -13.80 10.37
N SER A 67 -10.96 -13.49 11.64
CA SER A 67 -10.83 -12.13 12.17
C SER A 67 -9.37 -11.67 12.20
N LEU A 68 -8.45 -12.56 12.59
CA LEU A 68 -7.01 -12.28 12.58
C LEU A 68 -6.49 -12.01 11.16
N HIS A 69 -6.94 -12.79 10.18
CA HIS A 69 -6.50 -12.63 8.80
C HIS A 69 -6.90 -11.27 8.21
N LEU A 70 -8.16 -10.88 8.36
CA LEU A 70 -8.65 -9.57 7.92
C LEU A 70 -7.99 -8.43 8.70
N GLY A 71 -7.73 -8.63 9.99
CA GLY A 71 -6.98 -7.68 10.82
C GLY A 71 -5.59 -7.41 10.26
N LEU A 72 -4.84 -8.45 9.92
CA LEU A 72 -3.49 -8.32 9.37
C LEU A 72 -3.46 -7.60 8.02
N LEU A 73 -4.43 -7.87 7.14
CA LEU A 73 -4.60 -7.12 5.88
C LEU A 73 -4.85 -5.63 6.14
N GLY A 74 -5.66 -5.31 7.15
CA GLY A 74 -5.92 -3.94 7.59
C GLY A 74 -4.67 -3.23 8.12
N ASP A 75 -3.90 -3.90 8.97
CA ASP A 75 -2.66 -3.37 9.54
C ASP A 75 -1.60 -3.11 8.47
N MET A 76 -1.43 -4.04 7.53
CA MET A 76 -0.53 -3.85 6.40
C MET A 76 -0.93 -2.65 5.53
N GLN A 77 -2.23 -2.44 5.29
CA GLN A 77 -2.73 -1.27 4.56
C GLN A 77 -2.41 0.04 5.32
N ARG A 78 -2.55 0.04 6.64
CA ARG A 78 -2.24 1.18 7.50
C ARG A 78 -0.74 1.50 7.48
N LEU A 79 0.11 0.50 7.68
CA LEU A 79 1.57 0.63 7.60
C LEU A 79 2.02 1.14 6.23
N ASN A 80 1.51 0.56 5.14
CA ASN A 80 1.84 1.02 3.81
C ASN A 80 1.44 2.49 3.57
N SER A 81 0.32 2.92 4.15
CA SER A 81 -0.12 4.31 4.05
C SER A 81 0.80 5.27 4.80
N LEU A 82 1.31 4.87 5.96
CA LEU A 82 2.33 5.60 6.72
C LEU A 82 3.65 5.67 5.94
N PHE A 83 4.13 4.58 5.35
CA PHE A 83 5.36 4.60 4.56
C PHE A 83 5.24 5.55 3.36
N CYS A 84 4.09 5.56 2.70
CA CYS A 84 3.87 6.40 1.53
C CYS A 84 3.60 7.87 1.88
N SER A 85 3.50 8.26 3.17
CA SER A 85 3.28 9.66 3.54
C SER A 85 4.47 10.55 3.16
N VAL A 86 5.68 9.99 3.14
CA VAL A 86 6.91 10.68 2.72
C VAL A 86 6.88 11.14 1.27
N ALA A 87 6.08 10.49 0.41
CA ALA A 87 5.95 10.95 -0.97
C ALA A 87 5.29 12.34 -1.04
N TYR A 88 4.39 12.68 -0.11
CA TYR A 88 3.72 13.97 -0.14
C TYR A 88 4.68 15.11 0.21
N SER A 89 5.59 14.93 1.17
CA SER A 89 6.58 15.96 1.50
C SER A 89 7.55 16.31 0.37
N VAL A 90 7.79 15.36 -0.55
CA VAL A 90 8.63 15.59 -1.75
C VAL A 90 7.81 16.14 -2.91
N LEU A 91 6.55 15.73 -3.06
CA LEU A 91 5.68 16.12 -4.18
C LEU A 91 4.90 17.42 -3.94
N GLU A 92 4.80 17.89 -2.70
CA GLU A 92 4.18 19.17 -2.32
C GLU A 92 5.22 20.31 -2.23
N GLN A 93 6.50 20.03 -2.52
CA GLN A 93 7.44 21.11 -2.79
C GLN A 93 6.99 21.80 -4.08
N PRO A 94 6.79 23.14 -4.08
CA PRO A 94 6.37 23.84 -5.28
C PRO A 94 7.38 23.56 -6.38
N ASP A 95 6.93 22.92 -7.46
CA ASP A 95 7.72 22.72 -8.66
C ASP A 95 8.12 24.13 -9.18
N GLU A 96 9.42 24.45 -9.21
CA GLU A 96 9.97 25.67 -9.86
C GLU A 96 9.71 25.70 -11.38
N ASP A 97 9.03 24.70 -11.93
CA ASP A 97 8.84 24.43 -13.36
C ASP A 97 7.36 24.34 -13.81
N GLU A 98 6.39 24.87 -13.04
CA GLU A 98 4.99 25.00 -13.50
C GLU A 98 4.75 26.13 -14.55
N GLY A 99 5.80 26.56 -15.26
CA GLY A 99 5.75 27.66 -16.24
C GLY A 99 5.74 27.24 -17.71
N ARG A 100 5.65 25.94 -18.03
CA ARG A 100 5.77 25.46 -19.41
C ARG A 100 4.77 24.34 -19.64
N ASP A 101 3.53 24.71 -19.95
CA ASP A 101 2.60 23.96 -20.83
C ASP A 101 1.25 24.70 -20.95
N GLU A 102 1.28 26.01 -21.15
CA GLU A 102 0.17 26.77 -21.72
C GLU A 102 0.69 27.63 -22.88
N TYR A 103 0.81 27.05 -24.07
CA TYR A 103 0.65 27.72 -25.39
C TYR A 103 0.38 26.68 -26.48
#